data_AF-A0A932HT50-F1
#
_entry.id   AF-A0A932HT50-F1
#
_cell.length_a   1.000
_cell.length_b   1.000
_cell.length_c   1.000
_cell.angle_alpha   90.00
_cell.angle_beta   90.00
_cell.angle_gamma   90.00
#
_symmetry.space_group_name_H-M   'P 1'
#
loop_
_entity.id
_entity.type
_entity.pdbx_description
1 polymer ?
#
loop_
_entity_poly.entity_id
_entity_poly.type
_entity_poly.pdbx_seq_one_letter_code
_entity_poly.pdbx_strand_id
1 'polypeptide(L)'
;MKKTYSIDARFLLKLFVFGLILGATVLQAQTPDKSRSNRVGNLRKGVGTPRYGVLNINNLSAWFRSDGLSNHSPAADNGLYFPRFTAWAIYQDGIMWGGKVYRDAALTQPGPFDQTIRVGGANYTTGTVAGRIIGTGANALPQDPNDADVRIFRIRRDYGGMTDEELQRDAANVNEITIQEVTNAQIQAVRDQYDKDWKEWPVSHGAPFIDRNGNGLFDAPPPYYHHVHRGQSDHRRL
;
A
#
# COMPACT_ATOMS: atom_id res chain seq x y z
N MET A 1 -15.71 43.18 51.39
CA MET A 1 -16.94 42.63 50.78
C MET A 1 -16.57 41.40 49.94
N LYS A 2 -16.81 40.18 50.45
CA LYS A 2 -16.56 38.94 49.68
C LYS A 2 -17.82 38.64 48.86
N LYS A 3 -17.73 38.69 47.53
CA LYS A 3 -18.81 38.22 46.64
C LYS A 3 -18.81 36.69 46.66
N THR A 4 -19.83 36.09 47.26
CA THR A 4 -20.08 34.65 47.17
C THR A 4 -20.78 34.39 45.84
N TYR A 5 -20.10 33.70 44.92
CA TYR A 5 -20.70 33.26 43.66
C TYR A 5 -21.45 31.95 43.90
N SER A 6 -22.76 31.97 43.72
CA SER A 6 -23.59 30.77 43.67
C SER A 6 -23.46 30.17 42.27
N ILE A 7 -22.99 28.93 42.18
CA ILE A 7 -22.95 28.19 40.93
C ILE A 7 -24.37 27.67 40.67
N ASP A 8 -24.99 28.17 39.61
CA ASP A 8 -26.35 27.76 39.21
C ASP A 8 -26.35 26.27 38.82
N ALA A 9 -27.28 25.50 39.38
CA ALA A 9 -27.47 24.09 39.06
C ALA A 9 -27.71 23.85 37.56
N ARG A 10 -28.25 24.85 36.85
CA ARG A 10 -28.42 24.82 35.39
C ARG A 10 -27.09 24.94 34.64
N PHE A 11 -26.09 25.58 35.23
CA PHE A 11 -24.74 25.69 34.69
C PHE A 11 -23.95 24.39 34.87
N LEU A 12 -24.11 23.73 36.03
CA LEU A 12 -23.55 22.41 36.29
C LEU A 12 -24.15 21.33 35.40
N LEU A 13 -25.47 21.37 35.15
CA LEU A 13 -26.15 20.46 34.23
C LEU A 13 -25.64 20.62 32.78
N LYS A 14 -25.39 21.85 32.33
CA LYS A 14 -24.82 22.10 31.00
C LYS A 14 -23.39 21.59 30.87
N LEU A 15 -22.54 21.77 31.91
CA LEU A 15 -21.20 21.19 31.96
C LEU A 15 -21.21 19.66 31.96
N PHE A 16 -22.18 19.04 32.64
CA PHE A 16 -22.35 17.59 32.68
C PHE A 16 -22.81 17.02 31.32
N VAL A 17 -23.77 17.68 30.66
CA VAL A 17 -24.24 17.29 29.31
C VAL A 17 -23.16 17.53 28.25
N PHE A 18 -22.37 18.60 28.36
CA PHE A 18 -21.25 18.86 27.45
C PHE A 18 -20.09 17.85 27.66
N GLY A 19 -19.85 17.42 28.91
CA GLY A 19 -18.89 16.35 29.24
C GLY A 19 -19.32 14.97 28.71
N LEU A 20 -20.62 14.67 28.70
CA LEU A 20 -21.17 13.43 28.13
C LEU A 20 -21.09 13.39 26.59
N ILE A 21 -21.21 14.55 25.92
CA ILE A 21 -21.09 14.65 24.46
C ILE A 21 -19.61 14.63 24.01
N LEU A 22 -18.69 15.15 24.83
CA LEU A 22 -17.24 15.09 24.56
C LEU A 22 -16.58 13.77 24.99
N GLY A 23 -17.20 12.98 25.87
CA GLY A 23 -16.69 11.69 26.32
C GLY A 23 -16.94 10.52 25.36
N ALA A 24 -17.73 10.70 24.30
CA ALA A 24 -18.19 9.63 23.42
C ALA A 24 -17.34 9.44 22.14
N THR A 25 -16.27 10.20 21.92
CA THR A 25 -15.37 10.03 20.76
C THR A 25 -14.10 9.27 21.10
N VAL A 26 -14.19 8.27 21.98
CA VAL A 26 -13.27 7.13 21.90
C VAL A 26 -14.03 6.04 21.15
N LEU A 27 -14.05 6.16 19.81
CA LEU A 27 -14.36 5.04 18.95
C LEU A 27 -13.23 4.01 19.14
N GLN A 28 -13.35 3.15 20.15
CA GLN A 28 -12.77 1.82 20.08
C GLN A 28 -13.52 1.09 18.97
N ALA A 29 -13.08 1.29 17.74
CA ALA A 29 -13.41 0.39 16.66
C ALA A 29 -12.96 -1.00 17.11
N GLN A 30 -13.94 -1.88 17.28
CA GLN A 30 -13.70 -3.25 17.68
C GLN A 30 -12.72 -3.86 16.66
N THR A 31 -11.56 -4.30 17.13
CA THR A 31 -10.72 -5.21 16.36
C THR A 31 -11.62 -6.37 15.92
N PRO A 32 -11.73 -6.68 14.62
CA PRO A 32 -12.57 -7.78 14.20
C PRO A 32 -12.05 -9.04 14.89
N ASP A 33 -12.87 -9.62 15.78
CA ASP A 33 -12.60 -10.95 16.32
C ASP A 33 -12.76 -11.94 15.16
N LYS A 34 -11.65 -12.24 14.52
CA LYS A 34 -11.53 -13.35 13.58
C LYS A 34 -10.70 -14.41 14.27
N SER A 35 -11.34 -15.20 15.13
CA SER A 35 -10.91 -16.55 15.45
C SER A 35 -10.96 -17.43 14.18
N ARG A 36 -10.06 -17.15 13.23
CA ARG A 36 -9.78 -18.03 12.11
C ARG A 36 -8.69 -18.98 12.55
N SER A 37 -9.06 -20.25 12.64
CA SER A 37 -8.19 -21.43 12.67
C SER A 37 -6.82 -21.13 12.04
N ASN A 38 -5.76 -21.39 12.83
CA ASN A 38 -4.36 -21.41 12.42
C ASN A 38 -4.13 -22.25 11.16
N ARG A 39 -4.49 -21.72 10.00
CA ARG A 39 -3.87 -22.13 8.75
C ARG A 39 -2.73 -21.18 8.54
N VAL A 40 -1.58 -21.58 9.08
CA VAL A 40 -0.27 -21.09 8.62
C VAL A 40 -0.22 -21.40 7.12
N GLY A 41 -0.73 -20.47 6.33
CA GLY A 41 -0.52 -20.45 4.90
C GLY A 41 0.95 -20.14 4.72
N ASN A 42 1.78 -21.17 4.69
CA ASN A 42 3.14 -21.05 4.20
C ASN A 42 3.06 -20.30 2.87
N LEU A 43 3.60 -19.08 2.85
CA LEU A 43 3.70 -18.26 1.65
C LEU A 43 4.29 -19.15 0.55
N ARG A 44 3.44 -19.55 -0.42
CA ARG A 44 3.86 -20.38 -1.54
C ARG A 44 4.94 -19.58 -2.28
N LYS A 45 6.21 -19.99 -2.11
CA LYS A 45 7.33 -19.45 -2.87
C LYS A 45 7.24 -19.92 -4.33
N GLY A 46 7.23 -18.95 -5.24
CA GLY A 46 7.08 -19.05 -6.70
C GLY A 46 5.90 -18.19 -7.16
N VAL A 47 5.98 -17.27 -8.13
CA VAL A 47 6.91 -17.04 -9.25
C VAL A 47 6.83 -15.52 -9.56
N GLY A 48 7.98 -14.83 -9.64
CA GLY A 48 8.05 -13.36 -9.51
C GLY A 48 7.84 -12.88 -8.06
N THR A 49 8.75 -13.20 -7.15
CA THR A 49 8.55 -12.92 -5.71
C THR A 49 9.02 -11.51 -5.33
N PRO A 50 8.19 -10.67 -4.66
CA PRO A 50 6.81 -10.96 -4.24
C PRO A 50 5.74 -10.55 -5.27
N ARG A 51 4.77 -11.44 -5.51
CA ARG A 51 3.56 -11.15 -6.33
C ARG A 51 2.66 -10.09 -5.69
N TYR A 52 2.71 -10.00 -4.37
CA TYR A 52 1.93 -9.07 -3.56
C TYR A 52 2.84 -8.00 -2.96
N GLY A 53 2.32 -6.78 -2.84
CA GLY A 53 2.95 -5.72 -2.06
C GLY A 53 1.91 -4.97 -1.23
N VAL A 54 2.37 -4.33 -0.15
CA VAL A 54 1.52 -3.52 0.72
C VAL A 54 1.94 -2.06 0.69
N LEU A 55 1.00 -1.15 0.46
CA LEU A 55 1.16 0.25 0.84
C LEU A 55 0.79 0.39 2.31
N ASN A 56 1.76 0.65 3.17
CA ASN A 56 1.60 0.59 4.63
C ASN A 56 2.07 1.85 5.37
N ILE A 57 2.06 3.00 4.70
CA ILE A 57 2.44 4.31 5.24
C ILE A 57 1.20 5.12 5.63
N ASN A 58 1.36 6.18 6.45
CA ASN A 58 0.30 7.12 6.81
C ASN A 58 -0.93 6.48 7.48
N ASN A 59 -0.71 5.47 8.34
CA ASN A 59 -1.78 4.75 9.04
C ASN A 59 -2.81 4.08 8.11
N LEU A 60 -2.39 3.71 6.90
CA LEU A 60 -3.16 2.95 5.93
C LEU A 60 -2.46 1.61 5.67
N SER A 61 -3.22 0.58 5.33
CA SER A 61 -2.71 -0.67 4.76
C SER A 61 -3.53 -0.99 3.51
N ALA A 62 -2.90 -1.11 2.34
CA ALA A 62 -3.55 -1.48 1.09
C ALA A 62 -2.73 -2.53 0.35
N TRP A 63 -3.36 -3.65 -0.02
CA TRP A 63 -2.73 -4.73 -0.78
C TRP A 63 -2.76 -4.46 -2.29
N PHE A 64 -1.70 -4.83 -2.99
CA PHE A 64 -1.59 -4.77 -4.44
C PHE A 64 -0.98 -6.07 -4.97
N ARG A 65 -1.42 -6.51 -6.14
CA ARG A 65 -0.87 -7.66 -6.86
C ARG A 65 -0.27 -7.23 -8.19
N SER A 66 0.77 -7.93 -8.63
CA SER A 66 1.47 -7.67 -9.89
C SER A 66 0.60 -7.85 -11.14
N ASP A 67 -0.57 -8.48 -11.03
CA ASP A 67 -1.56 -8.61 -12.09
C ASP A 67 -2.62 -7.51 -12.09
N GLY A 68 -2.47 -6.45 -11.27
CA GLY A 68 -3.36 -5.29 -11.27
C GLY A 68 -4.60 -5.40 -10.40
N LEU A 69 -4.81 -6.56 -9.74
CA LEU A 69 -5.77 -6.66 -8.63
C LEU A 69 -5.23 -5.92 -7.41
N SER A 70 -6.10 -5.22 -6.68
CA SER A 70 -5.76 -4.57 -5.43
C SER A 70 -6.81 -4.80 -4.36
N ASN A 71 -6.41 -4.46 -3.14
CA ASN A 71 -7.20 -4.52 -1.93
C ASN A 71 -7.87 -5.86 -1.66
N HIS A 72 -7.31 -6.98 -2.13
CA HIS A 72 -7.64 -8.33 -1.69
C HIS A 72 -6.39 -9.03 -1.16
N SER A 73 -6.41 -9.42 0.11
CA SER A 73 -5.21 -9.93 0.79
C SER A 73 -4.79 -11.32 0.29
N PRO A 74 -3.51 -11.71 0.45
CA PRO A 74 -3.06 -13.08 0.21
C PRO A 74 -3.91 -14.16 0.91
N ALA A 75 -4.41 -13.88 2.12
CA ALA A 75 -5.30 -14.77 2.88
C ALA A 75 -6.78 -14.73 2.42
N ALA A 76 -7.06 -14.12 1.27
CA ALA A 76 -8.40 -13.92 0.72
C ALA A 76 -9.34 -13.13 1.66
N ASP A 77 -8.82 -12.08 2.29
CA ASP A 77 -9.58 -11.15 3.13
C ASP A 77 -9.66 -9.75 2.49
N ASN A 78 -10.27 -8.83 3.21
CA ASN A 78 -10.24 -7.40 2.91
C ASN A 78 -8.79 -6.94 2.75
N GLY A 79 -8.54 -6.01 1.84
CA GLY A 79 -7.18 -5.57 1.58
C GLY A 79 -6.91 -4.11 1.77
N LEU A 80 -7.91 -3.24 2.00
CA LEU A 80 -7.68 -1.89 2.52
C LEU A 80 -8.15 -1.75 3.96
N TYR A 81 -7.26 -1.30 4.84
CA TYR A 81 -7.54 -0.96 6.23
C TYR A 81 -7.17 0.49 6.53
N PHE A 82 -8.13 1.22 7.13
CA PHE A 82 -7.93 2.55 7.66
C PHE A 82 -8.89 2.82 8.85
N PRO A 83 -8.39 3.25 10.01
CA PRO A 83 -6.98 3.21 10.41
C PRO A 83 -6.37 1.81 10.27
N ARG A 84 -5.08 1.74 9.98
CA ARG A 84 -4.34 0.47 9.84
C ARG A 84 -4.58 -0.41 11.08
N PHE A 85 -4.75 -1.72 10.86
CA PHE A 85 -5.08 -2.71 11.90
C PHE A 85 -6.41 -2.52 12.65
N THR A 86 -7.26 -1.59 12.22
CA THR A 86 -8.48 -1.25 12.95
C THR A 86 -9.73 -1.68 12.19
N ALA A 87 -10.06 -0.98 11.11
CA ALA A 87 -11.25 -1.22 10.31
C ALA A 87 -10.87 -1.39 8.84
N TRP A 88 -11.59 -2.25 8.14
CA TRP A 88 -11.45 -2.39 6.69
C TRP A 88 -12.33 -1.35 5.99
N ALA A 89 -11.89 -0.88 4.83
CA ALA A 89 -12.64 0.06 4.00
C ALA A 89 -12.90 -0.48 2.58
N ILE A 90 -12.03 -1.35 2.06
CA ILE A 90 -12.20 -1.97 0.74
C ILE A 90 -11.87 -3.46 0.84
N TYR A 91 -12.79 -4.29 0.33
CA TYR A 91 -12.62 -5.74 0.26
C TYR A 91 -11.78 -6.21 -0.92
N GLN A 92 -11.93 -5.57 -2.08
CA GLN A 92 -11.21 -5.82 -3.32
C GLN A 92 -11.51 -4.72 -4.35
N ASP A 93 -10.51 -4.34 -5.15
CA ASP A 93 -10.64 -3.47 -6.32
C ASP A 93 -9.50 -3.77 -7.32
N GLY A 94 -9.24 -2.86 -8.25
CA GLY A 94 -8.16 -3.01 -9.20
C GLY A 94 -8.11 -1.90 -10.22
N ILE A 95 -7.06 -1.94 -11.05
CA ILE A 95 -6.91 -1.00 -12.16
C ILE A 95 -7.92 -1.35 -13.25
N MET A 96 -8.72 -0.38 -13.67
CA MET A 96 -9.57 -0.46 -14.85
C MET A 96 -8.96 0.36 -15.98
N TRP A 97 -9.05 -0.14 -17.20
CA TRP A 97 -8.69 0.60 -18.40
C TRP A 97 -9.79 0.48 -19.45
N GLY A 98 -9.92 1.51 -20.27
CA GLY A 98 -10.85 1.53 -21.38
C GLY A 98 -10.29 2.36 -22.52
N GLY A 99 -10.57 1.94 -23.75
CA GLY A 99 -10.08 2.64 -24.93
C GLY A 99 -10.67 2.13 -26.23
N LYS A 100 -10.42 2.88 -27.30
CA LYS A 100 -10.65 2.44 -28.67
C LYS A 100 -9.48 1.57 -29.12
N VAL A 101 -9.76 0.34 -29.55
CA VAL A 101 -8.76 -0.62 -30.01
C VAL A 101 -8.98 -0.87 -31.49
N TYR A 102 -7.88 -0.81 -32.24
CA TYR A 102 -7.84 -1.03 -33.68
C TYR A 102 -6.77 -2.06 -34.02
N ARG A 103 -6.97 -2.80 -35.11
CA ARG A 103 -6.00 -3.81 -35.60
C ARG A 103 -4.97 -3.21 -36.54
N ASP A 104 -5.24 -2.02 -37.08
CA ASP A 104 -4.41 -1.33 -38.06
C ASP A 104 -4.06 0.09 -37.58
N ALA A 105 -2.90 0.59 -38.01
CA ALA A 105 -2.43 1.93 -37.66
C ALA A 105 -3.30 3.05 -38.26
N ALA A 106 -4.06 2.78 -39.32
CA ALA A 106 -4.99 3.73 -39.93
C ALA A 106 -6.33 3.84 -39.16
N LEU A 107 -6.51 3.07 -38.08
CA LEU A 107 -7.68 3.08 -37.21
C LEU A 107 -8.99 2.74 -37.96
N THR A 108 -8.92 1.86 -38.96
CA THR A 108 -10.05 1.51 -39.83
C THR A 108 -10.73 0.21 -39.46
N GLN A 109 -10.01 -0.70 -38.82
CA GLN A 109 -10.48 -2.03 -38.42
C GLN A 109 -10.58 -2.10 -36.90
N PRO A 110 -11.78 -2.36 -36.34
CA PRO A 110 -11.93 -2.50 -34.89
C PRO A 110 -11.10 -3.67 -34.36
N GLY A 111 -10.90 -3.66 -33.04
CA GLY A 111 -10.24 -4.74 -32.32
C GLY A 111 -10.91 -6.11 -32.50
N PRO A 112 -10.42 -7.14 -31.80
CA PRO A 112 -11.02 -8.48 -31.86
C PRO A 112 -12.55 -8.50 -31.71
N PHE A 113 -13.22 -9.40 -32.43
CA PHE A 113 -14.69 -9.55 -32.40
C PHE A 113 -15.49 -8.34 -32.91
N ASP A 114 -14.92 -7.56 -33.83
CA ASP A 114 -15.57 -6.37 -34.44
C ASP A 114 -15.96 -5.29 -33.42
N GLN A 115 -15.23 -5.23 -32.30
CA GLN A 115 -15.55 -4.35 -31.18
C GLN A 115 -14.46 -3.27 -30.99
N THR A 116 -14.80 -2.02 -31.33
CA THR A 116 -13.90 -0.86 -31.19
C THR A 116 -13.65 -0.48 -29.74
N ILE A 117 -14.69 -0.43 -28.91
CA ILE A 117 -14.56 -0.05 -27.50
C ILE A 117 -14.23 -1.28 -26.68
N ARG A 118 -13.06 -1.29 -26.05
CA ARG A 118 -12.69 -2.32 -25.09
C ARG A 118 -12.48 -1.74 -23.72
N VAL A 119 -12.87 -2.52 -22.73
CA VAL A 119 -12.63 -2.27 -21.31
C VAL A 119 -12.03 -3.55 -20.74
N GLY A 120 -11.06 -3.39 -19.86
CA GLY A 120 -10.42 -4.49 -19.17
C GLY A 120 -9.81 -4.02 -17.87
N GLY A 121 -9.09 -4.93 -17.20
CA GLY A 121 -8.47 -4.65 -15.91
C GLY A 121 -9.02 -5.55 -14.81
N ALA A 122 -9.15 -4.98 -13.62
CA ALA A 122 -9.42 -5.70 -12.39
C ALA A 122 -10.50 -5.02 -11.54
N ASN A 123 -11.47 -5.82 -11.08
CA ASN A 123 -12.44 -5.49 -10.02
C ASN A 123 -12.52 -6.71 -9.09
N TYR A 124 -13.63 -7.47 -9.08
CA TYR A 124 -13.75 -8.73 -8.35
C TYR A 124 -13.01 -9.89 -9.04
N THR A 125 -12.68 -9.70 -10.31
CA THR A 125 -11.88 -10.62 -11.12
C THR A 125 -10.85 -9.81 -11.90
N THR A 126 -9.78 -10.46 -12.32
CA THR A 126 -8.65 -9.84 -13.03
C THR A 126 -8.60 -10.37 -14.45
N GLY A 127 -8.70 -9.47 -15.43
CA GLY A 127 -8.50 -9.75 -16.85
C GLY A 127 -7.08 -9.43 -17.35
N THR A 128 -6.20 -9.02 -16.45
CA THR A 128 -4.80 -8.67 -16.71
C THR A 128 -3.86 -9.78 -16.24
N VAL A 129 -2.66 -9.80 -16.79
CA VAL A 129 -1.58 -10.71 -16.41
C VAL A 129 -0.38 -9.87 -15.99
N ALA A 130 0.42 -10.36 -15.04
CA ALA A 130 1.61 -9.66 -14.59
C ALA A 130 2.67 -9.57 -15.70
N GLY A 131 3.43 -8.48 -15.71
CA GLY A 131 4.50 -8.24 -16.67
C GLY A 131 4.21 -7.05 -17.60
N ARG A 132 5.26 -6.45 -18.15
CA ARG A 132 5.15 -5.35 -19.10
C ARG A 132 4.98 -5.85 -20.53
N ILE A 133 4.59 -4.96 -21.43
CA ILE A 133 4.68 -5.20 -22.87
C ILE A 133 6.09 -4.80 -23.34
N ILE A 134 6.78 -5.72 -24.02
CA ILE A 134 8.12 -5.52 -24.58
C ILE A 134 7.97 -5.09 -26.03
N GLY A 135 8.51 -3.90 -26.35
CA GLY A 135 8.41 -3.30 -27.67
C GLY A 135 7.10 -2.54 -27.89
N THR A 136 6.82 -2.18 -29.14
CA THR A 136 5.63 -1.42 -29.55
C THR A 136 5.07 -1.95 -30.87
N GLY A 137 3.80 -1.62 -31.15
CA GLY A 137 3.13 -2.00 -32.40
C GLY A 137 2.82 -3.50 -32.50
N ALA A 138 2.69 -4.00 -33.72
CA ALA A 138 2.24 -5.37 -34.00
C ALA A 138 3.19 -6.47 -33.52
N ASN A 139 4.46 -6.15 -33.27
CA ASN A 139 5.48 -7.08 -32.82
C ASN A 139 5.72 -7.04 -31.30
N ALA A 140 4.93 -6.26 -30.57
CA ALA A 140 5.05 -6.18 -29.12
C ALA A 140 4.67 -7.52 -28.47
N LEU A 141 5.43 -7.95 -27.47
CA LEU A 141 5.23 -9.23 -26.78
C LEU A 141 4.98 -9.01 -25.29
N PRO A 142 4.15 -9.83 -24.64
CA PRO A 142 4.07 -9.82 -23.18
C PRO A 142 5.38 -10.37 -22.59
N GLN A 143 5.85 -9.74 -21.52
CA GLN A 143 6.92 -10.30 -20.69
C GLN A 143 6.44 -11.61 -20.04
N ASP A 144 7.36 -12.56 -19.83
CA ASP A 144 7.04 -13.79 -19.08
C ASP A 144 6.68 -13.41 -17.64
N PRO A 145 5.47 -13.76 -17.14
CA PRO A 145 5.06 -13.46 -15.78
C PRO A 145 5.97 -14.08 -14.69
N ASN A 146 6.82 -15.03 -15.08
CA ASN A 146 7.75 -15.73 -14.21
C ASN A 146 9.12 -15.06 -14.09
N ASP A 147 9.39 -14.03 -14.89
CA ASP A 147 10.64 -13.27 -14.81
C ASP A 147 10.82 -12.66 -13.42
N ALA A 148 12.08 -12.59 -12.97
CA ALA A 148 12.41 -12.16 -11.60
C ALA A 148 12.02 -10.70 -11.29
N ASP A 149 11.94 -9.84 -12.31
CA ASP A 149 11.54 -8.44 -12.23
C ASP A 149 10.03 -8.23 -12.40
N VAL A 150 9.24 -9.30 -12.67
CA VAL A 150 7.78 -9.24 -12.73
C VAL A 150 7.19 -9.39 -11.33
N ARG A 151 7.31 -8.31 -10.55
CA ARG A 151 6.91 -8.24 -9.15
C ARG A 151 6.49 -6.84 -8.75
N ILE A 152 5.90 -6.70 -7.57
CA ILE A 152 5.67 -5.38 -6.98
C ILE A 152 6.98 -4.87 -6.37
N PHE A 153 7.33 -3.61 -6.65
CA PHE A 153 8.45 -2.90 -6.04
C PHE A 153 7.92 -1.86 -5.06
N ARG A 154 8.45 -1.83 -3.84
CA ARG A 154 8.01 -0.95 -2.75
C ARG A 154 9.14 -0.05 -2.29
N ILE A 155 9.00 1.22 -2.62
CA ILE A 155 9.98 2.26 -2.26
C ILE A 155 9.54 2.95 -0.96
N ARG A 156 10.28 2.70 0.13
CA ARG A 156 10.18 3.40 1.43
C ARG A 156 11.45 4.21 1.65
N ARG A 157 11.38 5.54 1.57
CA ARG A 157 12.57 6.41 1.68
C ARG A 157 13.24 6.36 3.05
N ASP A 158 12.45 6.09 4.09
CA ASP A 158 12.82 6.05 5.48
C ASP A 158 13.32 4.68 5.96
N TYR A 159 13.31 3.62 5.12
CA TYR A 159 13.53 2.25 5.58
C TYR A 159 14.86 2.02 6.31
N GLY A 160 15.91 2.73 5.94
CA GLY A 160 17.22 2.65 6.59
C GLY A 160 17.24 3.21 8.02
N GLY A 161 16.31 4.12 8.34
CA GLY A 161 16.16 4.75 9.66
C GLY A 161 14.95 4.29 10.47
N MET A 162 14.15 3.35 9.95
CA MET A 162 12.99 2.82 10.67
C MET A 162 13.41 2.15 11.97
N THR A 163 12.61 2.36 13.02
CA THR A 163 12.77 1.62 14.27
C THR A 163 12.34 0.16 14.12
N ASP A 164 12.79 -0.70 15.03
CA ASP A 164 12.37 -2.10 15.01
C ASP A 164 10.87 -2.24 15.23
N GLU A 165 10.22 -1.34 16.00
CA GLU A 165 8.77 -1.32 16.18
C GLU A 165 8.02 -0.94 14.89
N GLU A 166 8.58 -0.04 14.07
CA GLU A 166 8.04 0.30 12.76
C GLU A 166 8.13 -0.88 11.79
N LEU A 167 9.28 -1.54 11.76
CA LEU A 167 9.48 -2.74 10.95
C LEU A 167 8.63 -3.91 11.45
N GLN A 168 8.44 -4.05 12.76
CA GLN A 168 7.55 -5.05 13.34
C GLN A 168 6.10 -4.83 12.92
N ARG A 169 5.61 -3.59 12.92
CA ARG A 169 4.28 -3.29 12.36
C ARG A 169 4.20 -3.67 10.88
N ASP A 170 5.21 -3.36 10.10
CA ASP A 170 5.25 -3.71 8.66
C ASP A 170 5.29 -5.21 8.42
N ALA A 171 6.05 -5.95 9.22
CA ALA A 171 6.09 -7.40 9.21
C ALA A 171 4.73 -8.00 9.60
N ALA A 172 4.07 -7.50 10.64
CA ALA A 172 2.72 -7.95 11.02
C ALA A 172 1.74 -7.84 9.85
N ASN A 173 1.79 -6.70 9.15
CA ASN A 173 0.90 -6.41 8.03
C ASN A 173 1.16 -7.28 6.80
N VAL A 174 2.43 -7.43 6.42
CA VAL A 174 2.84 -8.25 5.26
C VAL A 174 2.58 -9.74 5.49
N ASN A 175 2.64 -10.19 6.75
CA ASN A 175 2.40 -11.58 7.10
C ASN A 175 0.95 -11.87 7.53
N GLU A 176 0.08 -10.85 7.59
CA GLU A 176 -1.31 -10.94 8.06
C GLU A 176 -1.45 -11.57 9.46
N ILE A 177 -0.58 -11.17 10.40
CA ILE A 177 -0.54 -11.63 11.80
C ILE A 177 -0.60 -10.47 12.78
N THR A 178 -0.79 -10.75 14.06
CA THR A 178 -0.70 -9.72 15.11
C THR A 178 0.74 -9.27 15.31
N ILE A 179 0.93 -8.07 15.86
CA ILE A 179 2.27 -7.51 16.16
C ILE A 179 3.05 -8.45 17.10
N GLN A 180 2.35 -9.09 18.05
CA GLN A 180 2.93 -9.97 19.05
C GLN A 180 3.45 -11.29 18.47
N GLU A 181 2.92 -11.72 17.32
CA GLU A 181 3.33 -12.95 16.64
C GLU A 181 4.52 -12.75 15.68
N VAL A 182 4.93 -11.50 15.46
CA VAL A 182 6.03 -11.16 14.56
C VAL A 182 7.36 -11.68 15.12
N THR A 183 8.08 -12.39 14.26
CA THR A 183 9.44 -12.87 14.53
C THR A 183 10.51 -11.92 13.99
N ASN A 184 11.70 -11.96 14.58
CA ASN A 184 12.86 -11.20 14.08
C ASN A 184 13.20 -11.55 12.62
N ALA A 185 12.96 -12.79 12.19
CA ALA A 185 13.17 -13.19 10.79
C ALA A 185 12.21 -12.48 9.83
N GLN A 186 10.96 -12.26 10.23
CA GLN A 186 9.99 -11.51 9.41
C GLN A 186 10.32 -10.02 9.37
N ILE A 187 10.79 -9.43 10.48
CA ILE A 187 11.30 -8.06 10.53
C ILE A 187 12.45 -7.90 9.54
N GLN A 188 13.43 -8.81 9.58
CA GLN A 188 14.58 -8.80 8.68
C GLN A 188 14.15 -8.97 7.23
N ALA A 189 13.23 -9.91 6.93
CA ALA A 189 12.74 -10.13 5.58
C ALA A 189 12.06 -8.89 4.98
N VAL A 190 11.32 -8.11 5.78
CA VAL A 190 10.75 -6.83 5.34
C VAL A 190 11.84 -5.81 5.05
N ARG A 191 12.85 -5.70 5.92
CA ARG A 191 13.99 -4.79 5.72
C ARG A 191 14.77 -5.14 4.44
N ASP A 192 15.05 -6.42 4.24
CA ASP A 192 15.74 -6.95 3.07
C ASP A 192 14.93 -6.71 1.80
N GLN A 193 13.60 -6.85 1.85
CA GLN A 193 12.75 -6.58 0.71
C GLN A 193 12.76 -5.09 0.33
N TYR A 194 12.72 -4.18 1.30
CA TYR A 194 12.86 -2.74 1.00
C TYR A 194 14.22 -2.44 0.39
N ASP A 195 15.30 -3.00 0.93
CA ASP A 195 16.65 -2.84 0.39
C ASP A 195 16.76 -3.35 -1.06
N LYS A 196 16.20 -4.53 -1.32
CA LYS A 196 16.15 -5.13 -2.66
C LYS A 196 15.34 -4.27 -3.63
N ASP A 197 14.17 -3.79 -3.23
CA ASP A 197 13.29 -2.97 -4.07
C ASP A 197 13.95 -1.66 -4.48
N TRP A 198 14.73 -1.08 -3.57
CA TRP A 198 15.55 0.08 -3.87
C TRP A 198 16.67 -0.22 -4.86
N LYS A 199 17.44 -1.29 -4.64
CA LYS A 199 18.58 -1.64 -5.50
C LYS A 199 18.17 -2.06 -6.91
N GLU A 200 17.01 -2.70 -7.04
CA GLU A 200 16.50 -3.23 -8.30
C GLU A 200 15.42 -2.35 -8.93
N TRP A 201 15.26 -1.09 -8.47
CA TRP A 201 14.23 -0.19 -8.99
C TRP A 201 14.31 -0.07 -10.52
N PRO A 202 13.24 -0.37 -11.28
CA PRO A 202 13.34 -0.65 -12.71
C PRO A 202 13.33 0.63 -13.59
N VAL A 203 14.31 1.50 -13.38
CA VAL A 203 14.44 2.79 -14.08
C VAL A 203 14.60 2.60 -15.60
N SER A 204 15.29 1.55 -16.02
CA SER A 204 15.40 1.14 -17.43
C SER A 204 14.05 0.82 -18.09
N HIS A 205 13.00 0.62 -17.30
CA HIS A 205 11.63 0.35 -17.75
C HIS A 205 10.69 1.54 -17.48
N GLY A 206 11.25 2.73 -17.20
CA GLY A 206 10.49 3.97 -17.03
C GLY A 206 10.01 4.23 -15.62
N ALA A 207 10.50 3.49 -14.61
CA ALA A 207 10.17 3.77 -13.22
C ALA A 207 10.70 5.17 -12.83
N PRO A 208 9.86 6.03 -12.23
CA PRO A 208 10.27 7.40 -11.89
C PRO A 208 11.27 7.41 -10.75
N PHE A 209 12.19 8.36 -10.75
CA PHE A 209 13.12 8.58 -9.63
C PHE A 209 13.43 10.07 -9.43
N ILE A 210 13.96 10.38 -8.26
CA ILE A 210 14.49 11.72 -7.93
C ILE A 210 16.00 11.65 -8.07
N ASP A 211 16.54 12.38 -9.04
CA ASP A 211 17.97 12.62 -9.18
C ASP A 211 18.42 13.64 -8.14
N ARG A 212 19.22 13.20 -7.16
CA ARG A 212 19.61 14.03 -6.01
C ARG A 212 20.92 14.76 -6.23
N ASN A 213 21.80 14.23 -7.09
CA ASN A 213 23.14 14.77 -7.34
C ASN A 213 23.27 15.42 -8.72
N GLY A 214 22.20 15.40 -9.53
CA GLY A 214 22.12 16.05 -10.84
C GLY A 214 22.86 15.30 -11.95
N ASN A 215 23.16 14.01 -11.78
CA ASN A 215 23.91 13.22 -12.77
C ASN A 215 23.02 12.52 -13.80
N GLY A 216 21.69 12.65 -13.69
CA GLY A 216 20.70 12.00 -14.56
C GLY A 216 20.52 10.50 -14.31
N LEU A 217 21.09 9.96 -13.23
CA LEU A 217 21.08 8.54 -12.89
C LEU A 217 20.36 8.29 -11.57
N PHE A 218 19.87 7.06 -11.42
CA PHE A 218 19.26 6.62 -10.19
C PHE A 218 20.32 6.17 -9.18
N ASP A 219 20.24 6.71 -7.97
CA ASP A 219 21.06 6.30 -6.84
C ASP A 219 20.22 5.54 -5.81
N ALA A 220 20.58 4.27 -5.56
CA ALA A 220 20.02 3.51 -4.44
C ALA A 220 20.54 4.08 -3.09
N PRO A 221 19.71 4.17 -2.02
CA PRO A 221 20.10 4.64 -0.68
C PRO A 221 21.00 3.66 0.13
N PRO A 222 21.67 4.07 1.26
CA PRO A 222 21.56 5.33 2.03
C PRO A 222 22.88 6.13 2.24
N PRO A 223 22.92 7.36 2.84
CA PRO A 223 21.83 8.22 3.37
C PRO A 223 21.82 9.70 2.91
N TYR A 224 20.62 10.28 2.79
CA TYR A 224 20.35 11.59 3.40
C TYR A 224 19.61 11.32 4.72
N TYR A 225 20.33 11.31 5.84
CA TYR A 225 19.69 11.54 7.13
C TYR A 225 19.52 13.05 7.24
N HIS A 226 18.29 13.54 7.08
CA HIS A 226 17.98 14.74 7.82
C HIS A 226 17.97 14.29 9.28
N HIS A 227 19.04 14.57 10.02
CA HIS A 227 18.91 14.77 11.46
C HIS A 227 17.96 15.96 11.62
N VAL A 228 16.66 15.72 11.51
CA VAL A 228 15.68 16.68 11.98
C VAL A 228 15.81 16.57 13.49
N HIS A 229 16.58 17.50 14.06
CA HIS A 229 16.39 17.89 15.44
C HIS A 229 14.88 17.96 15.66
N ARG A 230 14.38 17.07 16.51
CA ARG A 230 12.98 17.00 16.93
C ARG A 230 12.67 18.35 17.61
N GLY A 231 12.32 19.36 16.80
CA GLY A 231 12.34 20.75 17.24
C GLY A 231 12.18 21.83 16.16
N GLN A 232 12.27 21.55 14.85
CA GLN A 232 11.85 22.54 13.83
C GLN A 232 10.92 21.93 12.79
N SER A 233 9.71 22.46 12.77
CA SER A 233 8.65 22.19 11.80
C SER A 233 9.07 22.70 10.42
N ASP A 234 9.51 21.80 9.54
CA ASP A 234 9.63 22.13 8.12
C ASP A 234 8.25 22.00 7.45
N HIS A 235 7.56 23.14 7.35
CA HIS A 235 6.29 23.29 6.65
C HIS A 235 6.49 23.35 5.13
N ARG A 236 7.12 22.34 4.52
CA ARG A 236 7.29 22.23 3.05
C ARG A 236 7.58 20.75 2.75
N ARG A 237 6.86 19.97 1.94
CA ARG A 237 5.87 20.15 0.86
C ARG A 237 5.11 18.82 0.70
N LEU A 238 3.98 18.92 0.00
CA LEU A 238 3.12 17.86 -0.54
C LEU A 238 3.89 16.72 -1.23
#